data_AF-A0A2F0ATB2-F1
#
_entry.id   AF-A0A2F0ATB2-F1
#
_cell.length_a   1.000
_cell.length_b   1.000
_cell.length_c   1.000
_cell.angle_alpha   90.00
_cell.angle_beta   90.00
_cell.angle_gamma   90.00
#
_symmetry.space_group_name_H-M   'P 1'
#
loop_
_entity.id
_entity.type
_entity.pdbx_description
1 polymer ?
#
loop_
_entity_poly.entity_id
_entity_poly.type
_entity_poly.pdbx_seq_one_letter_code
_entity_poly.pdbx_strand_id
1 'polypeptide(L)'
;MSNHQSRDEQVIQFRKSFRRSRLKFVQEHGICSYDQAQTLYICRNTSREIIITDAFFSGEQSESVEILLNSLKTIWWPGRLGFKSDDKALDLEPICAVYARFLPEVGFDYTIEFSALEETEQPVRCWRVDGRGKATKLKTPANESMFHGQTGTFYQLRSGWRWLCSEVSKDGRLRVEEVESGYYIGVRRGVPGDSDPAARVDEQLEAAFSQTLDYGFDLLEFIGSSQAEMYPFQSEQYHTWLHEFTEPVRSGQIDLFALVRSASFEATVLELCDIKECEIDIESKDDQFVALIHKGPISIELDLGRLLLRGIHTGRTLSRSANDFVGPHIDDLVDADSLFNALGQRLNQYQLKIEDRTTLVIDDNQQTLGSWNLLSFVGQQAGIGHGYVDGIMRLMGFDPETGKPLDRKHDLDTCPVCGRDAQISKLIRPARRLGRLNDSIAGIKIGEHLVYYTTACELHSTPVDGTHLTDLAALEAAYKASQENAVTTLIHQESIDDGTAEMVIGFDAGSLLLEPGRVKTLYAFLGLPETESCQAYGLYPDALVLAPNELSADARRRATSLAQEYLEKLYPERIVPLDVGRQISLDTPALGTVKWQQ
;
A
#
# COMPACT_ATOMS: atom_id res chain seq x y z
N MET A 1 15.08 49.35 -20.43
CA MET A 1 14.88 49.65 -18.99
C MET A 1 14.15 48.46 -18.40
N SER A 2 14.86 47.54 -17.75
CA SER A 2 14.26 46.38 -17.08
C SER A 2 13.66 46.83 -15.75
N ASN A 3 12.36 46.63 -15.57
CA ASN A 3 11.71 46.77 -14.27
C ASN A 3 12.30 45.72 -13.31
N HIS A 4 13.25 46.12 -12.47
CA HIS A 4 13.63 45.32 -11.31
C HIS A 4 12.47 45.40 -10.30
N GLN A 5 11.66 44.35 -10.23
CA GLN A 5 10.76 44.15 -9.11
C GLN A 5 11.58 44.11 -7.81
N SER A 6 11.05 44.70 -6.75
CA SER A 6 11.70 44.62 -5.44
C SER A 6 11.72 43.17 -4.94
N ARG A 7 12.74 42.79 -4.16
CA ARG A 7 12.82 41.42 -3.59
C ARG A 7 11.55 41.04 -2.83
N ASP A 8 10.91 41.99 -2.15
CA ASP A 8 9.65 41.79 -1.44
C ASP A 8 8.49 41.44 -2.39
N GLU A 9 8.40 42.11 -3.53
CA GLU A 9 7.41 41.79 -4.56
C GLU A 9 7.63 40.38 -5.14
N GLN A 10 8.89 39.98 -5.36
CA GLN A 10 9.24 38.64 -5.84
C GLN A 10 8.80 37.56 -4.84
N VAL A 11 9.07 37.76 -3.55
CA VAL A 11 8.62 36.85 -2.47
C VAL A 11 7.09 36.78 -2.42
N ILE A 12 6.39 37.91 -2.57
CA ILE A 12 4.91 37.93 -2.61
C ILE A 12 4.38 37.14 -3.80
N GLN A 13 4.95 37.30 -4.99
CA GLN A 13 4.54 36.57 -6.19
C GLN A 13 4.84 35.08 -6.07
N PHE A 14 6.02 34.73 -5.54
CA PHE A 14 6.39 33.35 -5.25
C PHE A 14 5.38 32.69 -4.30
N ARG A 15 5.04 33.34 -3.16
CA ARG A 15 4.03 32.82 -2.23
C ARG A 15 2.66 32.62 -2.90
N LYS A 16 2.22 33.56 -3.73
CA LYS A 16 0.95 33.45 -4.47
C LYS A 16 0.99 32.30 -5.48
N SER A 17 2.09 32.16 -6.21
CA SER A 17 2.30 31.09 -7.18
C SER A 17 2.30 29.72 -6.51
N PHE A 18 3.08 29.56 -5.43
CA PHE A 18 3.12 28.34 -4.64
C PHE A 18 1.74 27.95 -4.12
N ARG A 19 1.01 28.89 -3.48
CA ARG A 19 -0.36 28.62 -3.00
C ARG A 19 -1.31 28.20 -4.10
N ARG A 20 -1.24 28.83 -5.28
CA ARG A 20 -2.10 28.46 -6.42
C ARG A 20 -1.76 27.07 -6.94
N SER A 21 -0.46 26.76 -7.08
CA SER A 21 0.01 25.44 -7.48
C SER A 21 -0.41 24.38 -6.48
N ARG A 22 -0.28 24.68 -5.18
CA ARG A 22 -0.64 23.78 -4.09
C ARG A 22 -2.14 23.54 -4.04
N LEU A 23 -2.95 24.59 -4.11
CA LEU A 23 -4.41 24.46 -4.13
C LEU A 23 -4.87 23.61 -5.31
N LYS A 24 -4.30 23.82 -6.49
CA LYS A 24 -4.57 22.99 -7.66
C LYS A 24 -4.19 21.53 -7.41
N PHE A 25 -3.00 21.28 -6.85
CA PHE A 25 -2.53 19.93 -6.52
C PHE A 25 -3.43 19.23 -5.49
N VAL A 26 -3.88 19.94 -4.46
CA VAL A 26 -4.84 19.42 -3.47
C VAL A 26 -6.21 19.20 -4.10
N GLN A 27 -6.66 20.04 -5.04
CA GLN A 27 -7.90 19.79 -5.77
C GLN A 27 -7.80 18.56 -6.69
N GLU A 28 -6.64 18.31 -7.28
CA GLU A 28 -6.40 17.19 -8.20
C GLU A 28 -6.12 15.87 -7.48
N HIS A 29 -5.57 15.91 -6.26
CA HIS A 29 -5.13 14.72 -5.54
C HIS A 29 -5.75 14.54 -4.15
N GLY A 30 -6.45 15.54 -3.62
CA GLY A 30 -7.12 15.53 -2.31
C GLY A 30 -6.28 14.91 -1.19
N ILE A 31 -6.85 13.88 -0.55
CA ILE A 31 -6.23 13.15 0.56
C ILE A 31 -4.92 12.44 0.16
N CYS A 32 -4.67 12.22 -1.14
CA CYS A 32 -3.44 11.64 -1.68
C CYS A 32 -2.32 12.66 -1.91
N SER A 33 -2.50 13.93 -1.52
CA SER A 33 -1.53 14.98 -1.78
C SER A 33 -0.26 14.82 -0.91
N TYR A 34 0.89 14.58 -1.55
CA TYR A 34 2.19 14.57 -0.88
C TYR A 34 2.57 15.94 -0.32
N ASP A 35 3.47 15.93 0.66
CA ASP A 35 4.12 17.12 1.18
C ASP A 35 4.98 17.78 0.08
N GLN A 36 4.84 19.08 -0.09
CA GLN A 36 5.55 19.86 -1.12
C GLN A 36 6.36 20.97 -0.48
N ALA A 37 7.57 21.17 -0.96
CA ALA A 37 8.32 22.37 -0.65
C ALA A 37 8.91 23.03 -1.89
N GLN A 38 9.07 24.34 -1.83
CA GLN A 38 9.71 25.13 -2.86
C GLN A 38 10.69 26.11 -2.25
N THR A 39 11.83 26.29 -2.90
CA THR A 39 12.80 27.33 -2.56
C THR A 39 12.95 28.29 -3.73
N LEU A 40 12.80 29.58 -3.45
CA LEU A 40 13.07 30.66 -4.39
C LEU A 40 14.55 31.06 -4.32
N TYR A 41 15.21 31.00 -5.47
CA TYR A 41 16.56 31.49 -5.68
C TYR A 41 16.57 32.67 -6.67
N ILE A 42 17.53 33.57 -6.52
CA ILE A 42 17.87 34.58 -7.52
C ILE A 42 19.28 34.28 -8.03
N CYS A 43 19.43 34.13 -9.34
CA CYS A 43 20.74 34.03 -9.97
C CYS A 43 21.42 35.40 -9.94
N ARG A 44 22.52 35.57 -9.20
CA ARG A 44 23.27 36.83 -9.08
C ARG A 44 23.80 37.34 -10.41
N ASN A 45 24.17 36.41 -11.30
CA ASN A 45 24.73 36.76 -12.62
C ASN A 45 23.67 37.28 -13.61
N THR A 46 22.43 36.81 -13.51
CA THR A 46 21.38 37.07 -14.52
C THR A 46 20.14 37.78 -13.96
N SER A 47 20.06 37.93 -12.63
CA SER A 47 18.86 38.34 -11.89
C SER A 47 17.61 37.49 -12.15
N ARG A 48 17.76 36.29 -12.74
CA ARG A 48 16.63 35.39 -13.00
C ARG A 48 16.18 34.70 -11.72
N GLU A 49 14.87 34.60 -11.55
CA GLU A 49 14.23 33.78 -10.53
C GLU A 49 14.31 32.31 -10.93
N ILE A 50 14.70 31.47 -9.98
CA ILE A 50 14.77 30.03 -10.14
C ILE A 50 14.05 29.41 -8.95
N ILE A 51 13.05 28.58 -9.22
CA ILE A 51 12.30 27.84 -8.20
C ILE A 51 12.75 26.39 -8.25
N ILE A 52 13.24 25.88 -7.12
CA ILE A 52 13.52 24.45 -6.95
C ILE A 52 12.35 23.87 -6.16
N THR A 53 11.71 22.85 -6.71
CA THR A 53 10.61 22.12 -6.05
C THR A 53 11.14 20.80 -5.50
N ASP A 54 10.84 20.56 -4.23
CA ASP A 54 11.12 19.33 -3.51
C ASP A 54 9.81 18.61 -3.22
N ALA A 55 9.77 17.31 -3.52
CA ALA A 55 8.71 16.42 -3.07
C ALA A 55 9.24 15.66 -1.85
N PHE A 56 8.46 15.66 -0.78
CA PHE A 56 8.74 14.83 0.39
C PHE A 56 7.83 13.63 0.28
N PHE A 57 8.41 12.43 0.27
CA PHE A 57 7.60 11.23 0.45
C PHE A 57 6.98 11.32 1.85
N SER A 58 5.66 11.23 1.94
CA SER A 58 4.93 11.11 3.20
C SER A 58 5.13 9.71 3.79
N GLY A 59 6.39 9.28 3.91
CA GLY A 59 6.74 8.07 4.64
C GLY A 59 6.38 8.28 6.11
N GLU A 60 5.98 7.21 6.79
CA GLU A 60 5.69 7.12 8.22
C GLU A 60 6.81 7.65 9.15
N GLN A 61 7.90 8.16 8.59
CA GLN A 61 9.09 8.67 9.27
C GLN A 61 8.99 10.14 9.68
N SER A 62 7.91 10.88 9.39
CA SER A 62 7.69 12.13 10.12
C SER A 62 7.20 11.81 11.52
N GLU A 63 8.17 11.67 12.42
CA GLU A 63 7.99 11.81 13.86
C GLU A 63 7.31 13.18 14.15
N SER A 64 6.75 13.37 15.35
CA SER A 64 5.95 14.54 15.79
C SER A 64 6.24 15.90 15.13
N VAL A 65 5.28 16.83 15.16
CA VAL A 65 5.45 18.19 14.58
C VAL A 65 6.75 18.89 14.99
N GLU A 66 7.22 18.63 16.22
CA GLU A 66 8.49 19.13 16.74
C GLU A 66 9.69 18.62 15.94
N ILE A 67 9.72 17.31 15.67
CA ILE A 67 10.82 16.67 14.95
C ILE A 67 10.82 17.08 13.49
N LEU A 68 9.64 17.19 12.85
CA LEU A 68 9.54 17.79 11.52
C LEU A 68 10.15 19.19 11.51
N LEU A 69 9.69 20.07 12.41
CA LEU A 69 10.18 21.45 12.48
C LEU A 69 11.69 21.50 12.71
N ASN A 70 12.22 20.62 13.56
CA ASN A 70 13.65 20.51 13.81
C ASN A 70 14.39 20.05 12.54
N SER A 71 13.91 19.00 11.86
CA SER A 71 14.50 18.49 10.62
C SER A 71 14.51 19.55 9.50
N LEU A 72 13.39 20.26 9.32
CA LEU A 72 13.32 21.34 8.34
C LEU A 72 14.30 22.48 8.67
N LYS A 73 14.42 22.85 9.95
CA LYS A 73 15.33 23.92 10.41
C LYS A 73 16.81 23.55 10.37
N THR A 74 17.16 22.31 10.66
CA THR A 74 18.55 21.88 10.90
C THR A 74 19.16 21.15 9.71
N ILE A 75 18.34 20.54 8.86
CA ILE A 75 18.79 19.71 7.73
C ILE A 75 18.36 20.35 6.41
N TRP A 76 17.05 20.42 6.15
CA TRP A 76 16.55 20.81 4.82
C TRP A 76 16.87 22.27 4.47
N TRP A 77 16.50 23.21 5.33
CA TRP A 77 16.73 24.64 5.05
C TRP A 77 18.22 25.00 4.97
N PRO A 78 19.10 24.56 5.89
CA PRO A 78 20.54 24.75 5.75
C PRO A 78 21.12 24.13 4.48
N GLY A 79 20.63 22.96 4.07
CA GLY A 79 21.00 22.34 2.79
C GLY A 79 20.62 23.20 1.58
N ARG A 80 19.46 23.86 1.63
CA ARG A 80 19.01 24.80 0.59
C ARG A 80 19.78 26.13 0.62
N LEU A 81 20.16 26.60 1.80
CA LEU A 81 21.04 27.76 1.96
C LEU A 81 22.44 27.52 1.37
N GLY A 82 22.96 26.31 1.55
CA GLY A 82 24.27 25.89 1.04
C GLY A 82 24.26 25.34 -0.39
N PHE A 83 23.10 25.30 -1.06
CA PHE A 83 22.96 24.71 -2.39
C PHE A 83 23.81 25.46 -3.42
N LYS A 84 24.60 24.71 -4.20
CA LYS A 84 25.38 25.22 -5.33
C LYS A 84 24.96 24.47 -6.58
N SER A 85 24.69 25.22 -7.65
CA SER A 85 24.42 24.64 -8.97
C SER A 85 25.70 24.05 -9.57
N ASP A 86 25.58 22.90 -10.24
CA ASP A 86 26.67 22.31 -11.03
C ASP A 86 27.00 23.16 -12.26
N ASP A 87 26.01 23.90 -12.77
CA ASP A 87 26.23 24.93 -13.77
C ASP A 87 26.85 26.17 -13.13
N LYS A 88 28.16 26.39 -13.37
CA LYS A 88 28.93 27.54 -12.89
C LYS A 88 28.37 28.89 -13.37
N ALA A 89 27.52 28.92 -14.40
CA ALA A 89 26.84 30.14 -14.83
C ALA A 89 25.72 30.56 -13.85
N LEU A 90 25.22 29.65 -13.03
CA LEU A 90 24.14 29.87 -12.07
C LEU A 90 24.70 30.07 -10.65
N ASP A 91 25.08 31.31 -10.32
CA ASP A 91 25.37 31.73 -8.95
C ASP A 91 24.06 32.03 -8.22
N LEU A 92 23.52 31.04 -7.49
CA LEU A 92 22.19 31.10 -6.89
C LEU A 92 22.21 31.62 -5.45
N GLU A 93 21.45 32.69 -5.20
CA GLU A 93 21.20 33.21 -3.85
C GLU A 93 19.80 32.79 -3.37
N PRO A 94 19.68 32.02 -2.27
CA PRO A 94 18.39 31.65 -1.70
C PRO A 94 17.72 32.87 -1.06
N ILE A 95 16.43 33.05 -1.30
CA ILE A 95 15.66 34.18 -0.77
C ILE A 95 14.67 33.72 0.30
N CYS A 96 13.84 32.73 -0.03
CA CYS A 96 12.88 32.16 0.88
C CYS A 96 12.54 30.73 0.47
N ALA A 97 12.03 29.95 1.42
CA ALA A 97 11.50 28.62 1.15
C ALA A 97 10.16 28.43 1.85
N VAL A 98 9.32 27.60 1.26
CA VAL A 98 8.01 27.24 1.80
C VAL A 98 7.88 25.73 1.74
N TYR A 99 7.45 25.12 2.84
CA TYR A 99 7.00 23.74 2.94
C TYR A 99 5.51 23.74 3.25
N ALA A 100 4.73 22.83 2.66
CA ALA A 100 3.32 22.66 2.97
C ALA A 100 2.94 21.17 3.02
N ARG A 101 2.11 20.84 4.01
CA ARG A 101 1.40 19.57 4.14
C ARG A 101 -0.09 19.83 4.17
N PHE A 102 -0.85 19.09 3.37
CA PHE A 102 -2.30 19.11 3.45
C PHE A 102 -2.74 18.21 4.60
N LEU A 103 -3.65 18.71 5.43
CA LEU A 103 -4.26 17.97 6.53
C LEU A 103 -5.72 17.69 6.15
N PRO A 104 -6.02 16.53 5.57
CA PRO A 104 -7.37 16.19 5.13
C PRO A 104 -8.38 16.22 6.28
N GLU A 105 -7.96 15.88 7.50
CA GLU A 105 -8.78 15.84 8.72
C GLU A 105 -9.49 17.17 9.01
N VAL A 106 -8.90 18.27 8.54
CA VAL A 106 -9.34 19.65 8.82
C VAL A 106 -9.44 20.51 7.55
N GLY A 107 -9.21 19.92 6.37
CA GLY A 107 -9.39 20.54 5.06
C GLY A 107 -8.51 21.77 4.78
N PHE A 108 -7.26 21.80 5.27
CA PHE A 108 -6.34 22.92 5.03
C PHE A 108 -4.87 22.51 4.91
N ASP A 109 -4.04 23.38 4.31
CA ASP A 109 -2.59 23.22 4.31
C ASP A 109 -1.94 23.86 5.54
N TYR A 110 -1.16 23.07 6.28
CA TYR A 110 -0.18 23.57 7.23
C TYR A 110 1.09 23.96 6.48
N THR A 111 1.38 25.25 6.46
CA THR A 111 2.50 25.82 5.70
C THR A 111 3.56 26.38 6.63
N ILE A 112 4.82 26.02 6.39
CA ILE A 112 5.99 26.51 7.11
C ILE A 112 6.84 27.31 6.12
N GLU A 113 7.19 28.53 6.49
CA GLU A 113 7.96 29.44 5.67
C GLU A 113 9.29 29.80 6.34
N PHE A 114 10.36 29.78 5.54
CA PHE A 114 11.72 30.15 5.89
C PHE A 114 12.14 31.40 5.10
N SER A 115 12.78 32.35 5.77
CA SER A 115 13.31 33.57 5.14
C SER A 115 14.82 33.64 5.32
N ALA A 116 15.55 33.87 4.23
CA ALA A 116 17.00 34.14 4.27
C ALA A 116 17.32 35.60 4.64
N LEU A 117 16.30 36.48 4.60
CA LEU A 117 16.45 37.94 4.76
C LEU A 117 16.24 38.41 6.21
N GLU A 118 15.75 37.55 7.11
CA GLU A 118 15.43 37.93 8.48
C GLU A 118 16.56 37.52 9.44
N GLU A 119 17.35 38.50 9.92
CA GLU A 119 18.38 38.32 10.97
C GLU A 119 17.79 38.03 12.37
N THR A 120 16.46 37.94 12.49
CA THR A 120 15.77 37.76 13.78
C THR A 120 15.78 36.30 14.23
N GLU A 121 15.81 36.10 15.56
CA GLU A 121 15.88 34.79 16.27
C GLU A 121 14.81 33.73 15.88
N GLN A 122 13.82 34.04 15.03
CA GLN A 122 12.83 33.08 14.55
C GLN A 122 12.66 33.13 13.01
N PRO A 123 13.53 32.44 12.24
CA PRO A 123 13.47 32.43 10.78
C PRO A 123 12.29 31.62 10.20
N VAL A 124 11.33 31.19 11.05
CA VAL A 124 10.27 30.24 10.69
C VAL A 124 8.89 30.80 11.00
N ARG A 125 8.01 30.84 10.00
CA ARG A 125 6.60 31.26 10.13
C ARG A 125 5.67 30.12 9.77
N CYS A 126 4.71 29.86 10.64
CA CYS A 126 3.69 28.83 10.41
C CYS A 126 2.37 29.48 10.00
N TRP A 127 1.67 28.85 9.06
CA TRP A 127 0.41 29.33 8.52
C TRP A 127 -0.57 28.17 8.33
N ARG A 128 -1.85 28.45 8.53
CA ARG A 128 -2.97 27.64 8.06
C ARG A 128 -3.53 28.27 6.78
N VAL A 129 -3.62 27.50 5.70
CA VAL A 129 -4.15 27.99 4.41
C VAL A 129 -5.35 27.14 4.00
N ASP A 130 -6.53 27.73 3.94
CA ASP A 130 -7.76 27.00 3.56
C ASP A 130 -7.87 26.76 2.04
N GLY A 131 -8.85 25.95 1.62
CA GLY A 131 -9.14 25.68 0.21
C GLY A 131 -9.56 26.90 -0.64
N ARG A 132 -9.70 28.09 -0.04
CA ARG A 132 -9.92 29.36 -0.75
C ARG A 132 -8.63 30.19 -0.86
N GLY A 133 -7.52 29.67 -0.33
CA GLY A 133 -6.22 30.34 -0.30
C GLY A 133 -6.08 31.39 0.82
N LYS A 134 -7.03 31.46 1.77
CA LYS A 134 -6.96 32.39 2.90
C LYS A 134 -5.94 31.86 3.91
N ALA A 135 -4.92 32.65 4.19
CA ALA A 135 -3.86 32.30 5.13
C ALA A 135 -4.09 32.95 6.51
N THR A 136 -4.02 32.13 7.56
CA THR A 136 -4.05 32.57 8.96
C THR A 136 -2.72 32.22 9.61
N LYS A 137 -2.07 33.20 10.27
CA LYS A 137 -0.79 32.98 10.94
C LYS A 137 -0.99 32.13 12.19
N LEU A 138 -0.17 31.10 12.37
CA LEU A 138 -0.13 30.26 13.56
C LEU A 138 1.12 30.58 14.39
N LYS A 139 1.06 30.27 15.69
CA LYS A 139 2.28 30.22 16.51
C LYS A 139 3.03 28.94 16.14
N THR A 140 4.36 29.00 16.10
CA THR A 140 5.19 27.80 15.91
C THR A 140 4.92 26.84 17.07
N PRO A 141 4.38 25.63 16.81
CA PRO A 141 4.04 24.69 17.86
C PRO A 141 5.32 24.15 18.51
N ALA A 142 5.31 24.07 19.84
CA ALA A 142 6.41 23.45 20.60
C ALA A 142 6.29 21.93 20.68
N ASN A 143 5.06 21.40 20.55
CA ASN A 143 4.75 19.98 20.62
C ASN A 143 3.40 19.70 19.95
N GLU A 144 3.03 18.42 19.94
CA GLU A 144 1.83 17.90 19.28
C GLU A 144 0.52 18.46 19.87
N SER A 145 0.46 18.63 21.20
CA SER A 145 -0.69 19.23 21.90
C SER A 145 -0.93 20.68 21.50
N MET A 146 0.13 21.49 21.43
CA MET A 146 0.03 22.87 20.98
C MET A 146 -0.34 22.98 19.51
N PHE A 147 0.05 22.01 18.68
CA PHE A 147 -0.40 21.94 17.30
C PHE A 147 -1.90 21.64 17.25
N HIS A 148 -2.35 20.56 17.89
CA HIS A 148 -3.76 20.17 17.98
C HIS A 148 -4.66 21.32 18.46
N GLY A 149 -4.31 22.01 19.54
CA GLY A 149 -5.08 23.16 20.03
C GLY A 149 -5.16 24.35 19.07
N GLN A 150 -4.29 24.44 18.06
CA GLN A 150 -4.32 25.49 17.02
C GLN A 150 -5.02 25.04 15.73
N THR A 151 -5.00 23.74 15.42
CA THR A 151 -5.42 23.18 14.14
C THR A 151 -6.72 22.41 14.21
N GLY A 152 -7.06 21.84 15.38
CA GLY A 152 -8.16 20.91 15.58
C GLY A 152 -7.83 19.46 15.23
N THR A 153 -6.57 19.14 14.92
CA THR A 153 -6.12 17.77 14.65
C THR A 153 -4.63 17.60 15.00
N PHE A 154 -4.18 16.35 15.14
CA PHE A 154 -2.76 16.05 15.34
C PHE A 154 -2.01 16.12 14.00
N TYR A 155 -0.78 16.62 14.00
CA TYR A 155 0.11 16.54 12.83
C TYR A 155 0.47 15.08 12.53
N GLN A 156 0.64 14.27 13.58
CA GLN A 156 0.82 12.83 13.53
C GLN A 156 0.09 12.16 14.71
N LEU A 157 -0.96 11.38 14.40
CA LEU A 157 -1.85 10.81 15.41
C LEU A 157 -1.14 9.93 16.44
N ARG A 158 -0.14 9.13 16.04
CA ARG A 158 0.66 8.30 16.97
C ARG A 158 1.38 9.14 18.03
N SER A 159 1.83 10.35 17.70
CA SER A 159 2.39 11.30 18.67
C SER A 159 1.32 11.90 19.58
N GLY A 160 0.09 12.08 19.06
CA GLY A 160 -1.10 12.40 19.86
C GLY A 160 -1.37 11.34 20.92
N TRP A 161 -1.39 10.06 20.53
CA TRP A 161 -1.51 8.92 21.45
C TRP A 161 -0.43 8.95 22.54
N ARG A 162 0.85 9.11 22.19
CA ARG A 162 1.96 9.21 23.15
C ARG A 162 1.76 10.33 24.16
N TRP A 163 1.33 11.50 23.67
CA TRP A 163 1.07 12.65 24.53
C TRP A 163 -0.08 12.36 25.52
N LEU A 164 -1.19 11.80 25.04
CA LEU A 164 -2.31 11.42 25.90
C LEU A 164 -1.89 10.39 26.96
N CYS A 165 -1.20 9.33 26.57
CA CYS A 165 -0.67 8.33 27.52
C CYS A 165 0.26 8.97 28.56
N SER A 166 1.11 9.90 28.15
CA SER A 166 2.01 10.64 29.05
C SER A 166 1.25 11.51 30.04
N GLU A 167 0.17 12.17 29.63
CA GLU A 167 -0.66 13.01 30.50
C GLU A 167 -1.45 12.16 31.50
N VAL A 168 -2.10 11.09 31.03
CA VAL A 168 -2.85 10.18 31.91
C VAL A 168 -1.93 9.48 32.90
N SER A 169 -0.70 9.14 32.50
CA SER A 169 0.29 8.56 33.42
C SER A 169 0.69 9.52 34.55
N LYS A 170 0.56 10.85 34.36
CA LYS A 170 0.90 11.86 35.37
C LYS A 170 -0.20 12.09 36.39
N ASP A 171 -1.46 12.21 35.94
CA ASP A 171 -2.57 12.64 36.80
C ASP A 171 -3.71 11.60 36.94
N GLY A 172 -3.66 10.51 36.16
CA GLY A 172 -4.63 9.42 36.18
C GLY A 172 -6.02 9.78 35.65
N ARG A 173 -6.22 10.96 35.08
CA ARG A 173 -7.53 11.43 34.61
C ARG A 173 -7.81 10.99 33.19
N LEU A 174 -9.07 10.70 32.88
CA LEU A 174 -9.53 10.49 31.51
C LEU A 174 -9.13 11.69 30.63
N ARG A 175 -8.61 11.39 29.44
CA ARG A 175 -8.36 12.34 28.35
C ARG A 175 -9.01 11.81 27.09
N VAL A 176 -9.74 12.67 26.40
CA VAL A 176 -10.41 12.38 25.13
C VAL A 176 -10.18 13.57 24.22
N GLU A 177 -9.75 13.32 22.99
CA GLU A 177 -9.49 14.37 22.01
C GLU A 177 -10.08 13.99 20.66
N GLU A 178 -10.66 14.98 19.98
CA GLU A 178 -11.10 14.86 18.60
C GLU A 178 -9.88 14.81 17.68
N VAL A 179 -9.86 13.82 16.79
CA VAL A 179 -8.81 13.66 15.77
C VAL A 179 -9.26 14.27 14.46
N GLU A 180 -10.48 13.92 14.06
CA GLU A 180 -11.22 14.49 12.94
C GLU A 180 -12.72 14.30 13.20
N SER A 181 -13.58 14.88 12.35
CA SER A 181 -15.01 14.86 12.61
C SER A 181 -15.59 13.44 12.67
N GLY A 182 -16.09 13.06 13.84
CA GLY A 182 -16.62 11.71 14.09
C GLY A 182 -15.55 10.66 14.43
N TYR A 183 -14.32 11.07 14.75
CA TYR A 183 -13.28 10.20 15.30
C TYR A 183 -12.60 10.85 16.51
N TYR A 184 -12.73 10.21 17.66
CA TYR A 184 -12.07 10.60 18.90
C TYR A 184 -11.15 9.47 19.38
N ILE A 185 -10.03 9.87 19.98
CA ILE A 185 -9.17 8.95 20.71
C ILE A 185 -9.19 9.31 22.19
N GLY A 186 -9.08 8.29 23.04
CA GLY A 186 -9.13 8.46 24.47
C GLY A 186 -8.17 7.54 25.20
N VAL A 187 -7.67 8.05 26.32
CA VAL A 187 -6.81 7.33 27.24
C VAL A 187 -7.34 7.53 28.65
N ARG A 188 -7.40 6.44 29.41
CA ARG A 188 -7.77 6.49 30.83
C ARG A 188 -6.91 5.54 31.65
N ARG A 189 -7.01 5.67 32.97
CA ARG A 189 -6.43 4.70 33.87
C ARG A 189 -7.19 3.37 33.75
N GLY A 190 -6.44 2.30 33.51
CA GLY A 190 -6.96 0.94 33.48
C GLY A 190 -7.05 0.32 34.88
N VAL A 191 -7.63 -0.88 34.94
CA VAL A 191 -7.69 -1.71 36.14
C VAL A 191 -6.89 -2.99 35.86
N PRO A 192 -5.68 -3.15 36.44
CA PRO A 192 -4.86 -4.33 36.17
C PRO A 192 -5.60 -5.63 36.49
N GLY A 193 -5.60 -6.57 35.53
CA GLY A 193 -6.29 -7.86 35.63
C GLY A 193 -7.77 -7.83 35.22
N ASP A 194 -8.31 -6.68 34.81
CA ASP A 194 -9.62 -6.60 34.14
C ASP A 194 -9.50 -7.13 32.70
N SER A 195 -10.34 -8.11 32.35
CA SER A 195 -10.30 -8.76 31.05
C SER A 195 -11.16 -8.07 30.00
N ASP A 196 -12.10 -7.22 30.41
CA ASP A 196 -13.02 -6.53 29.50
C ASP A 196 -13.28 -5.07 29.92
N PRO A 197 -12.41 -4.13 29.49
CA PRO A 197 -12.58 -2.72 29.77
C PRO A 197 -13.88 -2.11 29.21
N ALA A 198 -14.51 -2.75 28.22
CA ALA A 198 -15.72 -2.25 27.57
C ALA A 198 -16.98 -2.52 28.41
N ALA A 199 -17.01 -3.60 29.20
CA ALA A 199 -18.11 -3.93 30.10
C ALA A 199 -18.16 -3.06 31.38
N ARG A 200 -17.15 -2.20 31.60
CA ARG A 200 -17.05 -1.37 32.79
C ARG A 200 -17.97 -0.15 32.70
N VAL A 201 -18.88 -0.01 33.66
CA VAL A 201 -19.62 1.24 33.88
C VAL A 201 -18.62 2.32 34.30
N ASP A 202 -18.45 3.34 33.47
CA ASP A 202 -17.51 4.43 33.69
C ASP A 202 -18.23 5.76 33.47
N GLU A 203 -18.68 6.36 34.57
CA GLU A 203 -19.44 7.62 34.55
C GLU A 203 -18.65 8.76 33.87
N GLN A 204 -17.31 8.74 33.90
CA GLN A 204 -16.49 9.76 33.23
C GLN A 204 -16.50 9.54 31.71
N LEU A 205 -16.41 8.29 31.30
CA LEU A 205 -16.50 7.90 29.91
C LEU A 205 -17.92 8.17 29.36
N GLU A 206 -18.96 7.78 30.09
CA GLU A 206 -20.36 8.06 29.76
C GLU A 206 -20.64 9.56 29.70
N ALA A 207 -20.07 10.37 30.60
CA ALA A 207 -20.21 11.83 30.56
C ALA A 207 -19.46 12.46 29.36
N ALA A 208 -18.25 11.97 29.05
CA ALA A 208 -17.50 12.38 27.87
C ALA A 208 -18.25 12.02 26.58
N PHE A 209 -18.83 10.81 26.54
CA PHE A 209 -19.69 10.32 25.46
C PHE A 209 -20.97 11.16 25.37
N SER A 210 -21.63 11.46 26.48
CA SER A 210 -22.87 12.27 26.49
C SER A 210 -22.67 13.69 25.97
N GLN A 211 -21.47 14.26 26.12
CA GLN A 211 -21.14 15.57 25.54
C GLN A 211 -20.86 15.51 24.03
N THR A 212 -20.52 14.33 23.51
CA THR A 212 -20.19 14.10 22.10
C THR A 212 -21.31 13.35 21.35
N LEU A 213 -22.31 12.81 22.05
CA LEU A 213 -23.35 11.93 21.51
C LEU A 213 -24.34 12.59 20.53
N ASP A 214 -24.36 13.93 20.42
CA ASP A 214 -25.12 14.63 19.36
C ASP A 214 -24.71 14.17 17.94
N TYR A 215 -23.54 13.54 17.80
CA TYR A 215 -22.99 13.08 16.52
C TYR A 215 -23.28 11.62 16.14
N GLY A 216 -23.85 10.80 17.04
CA GLY A 216 -24.27 9.42 16.73
C GLY A 216 -23.13 8.44 16.44
N PHE A 217 -22.17 8.28 17.36
CA PHE A 217 -21.11 7.27 17.27
C PHE A 217 -21.67 5.85 17.32
N ASP A 218 -21.10 4.95 16.53
CA ASP A 218 -21.55 3.56 16.38
C ASP A 218 -20.46 2.51 16.69
N LEU A 219 -19.20 2.94 16.86
CA LEU A 219 -18.07 2.08 17.20
C LEU A 219 -17.29 2.61 18.42
N LEU A 220 -17.11 1.76 19.42
CA LEU A 220 -16.16 1.94 20.53
C LEU A 220 -15.17 0.77 20.49
N GLU A 221 -13.90 1.08 20.23
CA GLU A 221 -12.85 0.07 20.09
C GLU A 221 -11.76 0.28 21.13
N PHE A 222 -11.44 -0.76 21.92
CA PHE A 222 -10.35 -0.72 22.90
C PHE A 222 -9.07 -1.31 22.32
N ILE A 223 -8.02 -0.48 22.27
CA ILE A 223 -6.71 -0.87 21.76
C ILE A 223 -5.95 -1.62 22.86
N GLY A 224 -5.46 -2.81 22.55
CA GLY A 224 -4.71 -3.66 23.48
C GLY A 224 -5.55 -4.54 24.40
N SER A 225 -6.85 -4.66 24.14
CA SER A 225 -7.71 -5.69 24.75
C SER A 225 -7.38 -7.10 24.21
N SER A 226 -7.82 -8.15 24.91
CA SER A 226 -7.68 -9.53 24.39
C SER A 226 -8.41 -9.73 23.06
N GLN A 227 -9.47 -8.98 22.82
CA GLN A 227 -10.17 -8.97 21.53
C GLN A 227 -9.34 -8.30 20.43
N ALA A 228 -8.66 -7.19 20.75
CA ALA A 228 -7.76 -6.53 19.82
C ALA A 228 -6.60 -7.43 19.35
N GLU A 229 -6.12 -8.33 20.22
CA GLU A 229 -5.07 -9.29 19.88
C GLU A 229 -5.50 -10.35 18.85
N MET A 230 -6.81 -10.58 18.70
CA MET A 230 -7.37 -11.50 17.71
C MET A 230 -7.35 -10.93 16.29
N TYR A 231 -7.16 -9.61 16.11
CA TYR A 231 -7.10 -9.03 14.77
C TYR A 231 -5.80 -9.38 14.03
N PRO A 232 -5.84 -9.57 12.71
CA PRO A 232 -4.70 -10.02 11.91
C PRO A 232 -3.62 -8.95 11.66
N PHE A 233 -3.70 -7.80 12.34
CA PHE A 233 -2.82 -6.63 12.12
C PHE A 233 -1.57 -6.63 13.01
N GLN A 234 -1.14 -7.78 13.54
CA GLN A 234 -0.14 -7.91 14.61
C GLN A 234 1.18 -7.17 14.33
N SER A 235 1.66 -7.13 13.08
CA SER A 235 2.92 -6.44 12.73
C SER A 235 2.86 -4.91 12.90
N GLU A 236 1.66 -4.32 12.94
CA GLU A 236 1.45 -2.87 12.98
C GLU A 236 0.64 -2.42 14.22
N GLN A 237 0.45 -3.29 15.22
CA GLN A 237 -0.28 -2.98 16.45
C GLN A 237 0.44 -1.95 17.34
N TYR A 238 -0.24 -1.50 18.41
CA TYR A 238 0.25 -0.48 19.33
C TYR A 238 1.65 -0.78 19.88
N HIS A 239 2.04 -2.04 20.07
CA HIS A 239 3.38 -2.36 20.56
C HIS A 239 4.51 -1.94 19.59
N THR A 240 4.21 -1.80 18.30
CA THR A 240 5.17 -1.39 17.26
C THR A 240 5.38 0.13 17.24
N TRP A 241 4.31 0.90 17.46
CA TRP A 241 4.36 2.37 17.34
C TRP A 241 4.25 3.13 18.67
N LEU A 242 3.83 2.47 19.75
CA LEU A 242 3.69 2.99 21.11
C LEU A 242 4.54 2.18 22.10
N HIS A 243 5.76 1.83 21.68
CA HIS A 243 6.68 0.94 22.40
C HIS A 243 6.89 1.30 23.88
N GLU A 244 6.93 2.59 24.20
CA GLU A 244 7.15 3.11 25.55
C GLU A 244 5.96 2.87 26.51
N PHE A 245 4.75 2.64 25.97
CA PHE A 245 3.55 2.31 26.75
C PHE A 245 3.06 0.88 26.52
N THR A 246 3.84 0.02 25.84
CA THR A 246 3.44 -1.36 25.58
C THR A 246 3.06 -2.11 26.85
N GLU A 247 3.93 -2.07 27.85
CA GLU A 247 3.72 -2.79 29.11
C GLU A 247 2.59 -2.19 29.97
N PRO A 248 2.49 -0.86 30.14
CA PRO A 248 1.33 -0.24 30.79
C PRO A 248 -0.01 -0.62 30.17
N VAL A 249 -0.11 -0.69 28.83
CA VAL A 249 -1.35 -1.08 28.13
C VAL A 249 -1.61 -2.57 28.31
N ARG A 250 -0.62 -3.43 28.04
CA ARG A 250 -0.74 -4.89 28.16
C ARG A 250 -1.11 -5.35 29.58
N SER A 251 -0.56 -4.70 30.60
CA SER A 251 -0.85 -5.02 32.00
C SER A 251 -2.18 -4.45 32.51
N GLY A 252 -2.92 -3.72 31.67
CA GLY A 252 -4.19 -3.06 32.04
C GLY A 252 -4.01 -1.88 32.99
N GLN A 253 -2.82 -1.27 33.04
CA GLN A 253 -2.60 -0.02 33.81
C GLN A 253 -3.18 1.20 33.08
N ILE A 254 -3.24 1.14 31.75
CA ILE A 254 -3.78 2.17 30.88
C ILE A 254 -4.72 1.52 29.88
N ASP A 255 -5.93 2.07 29.75
CA ASP A 255 -6.86 1.68 28.68
C ASP A 255 -6.76 2.72 27.57
N LEU A 256 -6.57 2.24 26.35
CA LEU A 256 -6.63 3.04 25.11
C LEU A 256 -7.94 2.73 24.40
N PHE A 257 -8.65 3.75 23.92
CA PHE A 257 -9.89 3.52 23.17
C PHE A 257 -10.12 4.55 22.08
N ALA A 258 -10.83 4.13 21.04
CA ALA A 258 -11.28 4.96 19.93
C ALA A 258 -12.81 4.98 19.89
N LEU A 259 -13.36 6.16 19.65
CA LEU A 259 -14.77 6.34 19.31
C LEU A 259 -14.87 6.78 17.86
N VAL A 260 -15.60 6.01 17.07
CA VAL A 260 -15.74 6.29 15.65
C VAL A 260 -17.20 6.25 15.24
N ARG A 261 -17.55 7.16 14.33
CA ARG A 261 -18.75 7.06 13.51
C ARG A 261 -18.36 6.46 12.17
N SER A 262 -18.90 5.28 11.87
CA SER A 262 -18.55 4.54 10.66
C SER A 262 -18.90 5.33 9.39
N ALA A 263 -19.99 6.12 9.43
CA ALA A 263 -20.35 7.04 8.36
C ALA A 263 -19.32 8.17 8.09
N SER A 264 -18.45 8.52 9.05
CA SER A 264 -17.34 9.46 8.79
C SER A 264 -16.22 8.80 7.97
N PHE A 265 -15.93 7.53 8.24
CA PHE A 265 -14.99 6.76 7.43
C PHE A 265 -15.54 6.52 6.02
N GLU A 266 -16.84 6.22 5.93
CA GLU A 266 -17.58 6.15 4.68
C GLU A 266 -17.41 7.42 3.83
N ALA A 267 -17.69 8.59 4.42
CA ALA A 267 -17.56 9.88 3.74
C ALA A 267 -16.15 10.13 3.21
N THR A 268 -15.13 9.68 3.94
CA THR A 268 -13.73 9.78 3.53
C THR A 268 -13.43 8.87 2.33
N VAL A 269 -13.95 7.63 2.34
CA VAL A 269 -13.80 6.70 1.22
C VAL A 269 -14.55 7.20 -0.02
N LEU A 270 -15.75 7.76 0.17
CA LEU A 270 -16.52 8.42 -0.90
C LEU A 270 -15.72 9.57 -1.54
N GLU A 271 -15.12 10.46 -0.74
CA GLU A 271 -14.29 11.55 -1.25
C GLU A 271 -13.09 11.01 -2.05
N LEU A 272 -12.44 9.94 -1.58
CA LEU A 272 -11.35 9.30 -2.30
C LEU A 272 -11.81 8.70 -3.64
N CYS A 273 -12.96 8.02 -3.66
CA CYS A 273 -13.58 7.49 -4.88
C CYS A 273 -13.93 8.61 -5.86
N ASP A 274 -14.51 9.72 -5.40
CA ASP A 274 -14.84 10.89 -6.22
C ASP A 274 -13.61 11.49 -6.90
N ILE A 275 -12.51 11.68 -6.15
CA ILE A 275 -11.24 12.20 -6.69
C ILE A 275 -10.69 11.28 -7.79
N LYS A 276 -10.88 9.96 -7.64
CA LYS A 276 -10.40 8.93 -8.56
C LYS A 276 -11.44 8.56 -9.63
N GLU A 277 -12.55 9.29 -9.67
CA GLU A 277 -13.68 9.06 -10.58
C GLU A 277 -14.16 7.60 -10.57
N CYS A 278 -14.29 7.01 -9.38
CA CYS A 278 -14.83 5.67 -9.16
C CYS A 278 -16.23 5.77 -8.55
N GLU A 279 -17.13 4.88 -8.96
CA GLU A 279 -18.44 4.75 -8.33
C GLU A 279 -18.34 3.77 -7.15
N ILE A 280 -19.17 3.94 -6.13
CA ILE A 280 -19.15 3.10 -4.93
C ILE A 280 -20.58 2.82 -4.47
N ASP A 281 -20.87 1.54 -4.29
CA ASP A 281 -22.10 1.04 -3.72
C ASP A 281 -21.78 0.43 -2.35
N ILE A 282 -22.44 0.94 -1.31
CA ILE A 282 -22.19 0.51 0.07
C ILE A 282 -23.36 -0.37 0.49
N GLU A 283 -23.06 -1.63 0.76
CA GLU A 283 -24.04 -2.63 1.17
C GLU A 283 -23.79 -3.01 2.63
N SER A 284 -24.80 -2.88 3.48
CA SER A 284 -24.83 -3.57 4.75
C SER A 284 -25.34 -4.99 4.52
N LYS A 285 -24.43 -5.92 4.27
CA LYS A 285 -24.72 -7.36 4.14
C LYS A 285 -24.35 -8.06 5.43
N ASP A 286 -25.28 -8.79 6.04
CA ASP A 286 -25.02 -9.68 7.17
C ASP A 286 -24.21 -9.02 8.31
N ASP A 287 -24.57 -7.78 8.68
CA ASP A 287 -23.87 -6.93 9.67
C ASP A 287 -22.41 -6.57 9.31
N GLN A 288 -21.98 -6.83 8.09
CA GLN A 288 -20.67 -6.41 7.56
C GLN A 288 -20.79 -5.09 6.81
N PHE A 289 -19.83 -4.20 7.08
CA PHE A 289 -19.71 -2.90 6.43
C PHE A 289 -18.84 -3.05 5.18
N VAL A 290 -19.46 -3.40 4.05
CA VAL A 290 -18.79 -3.74 2.79
C VAL A 290 -19.08 -2.68 1.72
N ALA A 291 -18.07 -2.36 0.92
CA ALA A 291 -18.19 -1.49 -0.24
C ALA A 291 -17.82 -2.23 -1.53
N LEU A 292 -18.66 -2.07 -2.54
CA LEU A 292 -18.38 -2.45 -3.92
C LEU A 292 -17.96 -1.20 -4.69
N ILE A 293 -16.70 -1.13 -5.10
CA ILE A 293 -16.13 0.02 -5.81
C ILE A 293 -15.98 -0.33 -7.29
N HIS A 294 -16.41 0.56 -8.17
CA HIS A 294 -16.49 0.37 -9.61
C HIS A 294 -15.66 1.40 -10.37
N LYS A 295 -15.02 0.95 -11.45
CA LYS A 295 -14.46 1.81 -12.49
C LYS A 295 -14.76 1.16 -13.85
N GLY A 296 -15.68 1.78 -14.60
CA GLY A 296 -16.17 1.20 -15.85
C GLY A 296 -16.82 -0.17 -15.59
N PRO A 297 -16.46 -1.23 -16.35
CA PRO A 297 -17.02 -2.57 -16.16
C PRO A 297 -16.34 -3.39 -15.05
N ILE A 298 -15.29 -2.86 -14.41
CA ILE A 298 -14.49 -3.58 -13.41
C ILE A 298 -14.94 -3.15 -12.01
N SER A 299 -15.01 -4.09 -11.07
CA SER A 299 -15.32 -3.78 -9.68
C SER A 299 -14.52 -4.62 -8.69
N ILE A 300 -14.35 -4.08 -7.48
CA ILE A 300 -13.73 -4.75 -6.33
C ILE A 300 -14.60 -4.60 -5.10
N GLU A 301 -14.58 -5.61 -4.24
CA GLU A 301 -15.31 -5.61 -2.97
C GLU A 301 -14.32 -5.47 -1.82
N LEU A 302 -14.58 -4.53 -0.91
CA LEU A 302 -13.74 -4.23 0.24
C LEU A 302 -14.57 -4.26 1.54
N ASP A 303 -14.06 -4.94 2.56
CA ASP A 303 -14.59 -4.88 3.92
C ASP A 303 -14.10 -3.58 4.60
N LEU A 304 -14.91 -2.52 4.51
CA LEU A 304 -14.60 -1.22 5.11
C LEU A 304 -14.55 -1.29 6.63
N GLY A 305 -15.33 -2.17 7.27
CA GLY A 305 -15.29 -2.37 8.72
C GLY A 305 -13.92 -2.86 9.19
N ARG A 306 -13.37 -3.86 8.51
CA ARG A 306 -12.02 -4.36 8.77
C ARG A 306 -10.94 -3.31 8.49
N LEU A 307 -11.07 -2.54 7.41
CA LEU A 307 -10.10 -1.49 7.08
C LEU A 307 -10.15 -0.32 8.07
N LEU A 308 -11.34 0.03 8.57
CA LEU A 308 -11.52 1.01 9.64
C LEU A 308 -10.82 0.54 10.92
N LEU A 309 -11.09 -0.69 11.36
CA LEU A 309 -10.44 -1.27 12.54
C LEU A 309 -8.92 -1.30 12.39
N ARG A 310 -8.41 -1.66 11.20
CA ARG A 310 -6.97 -1.56 10.91
C ARG A 310 -6.45 -0.14 11.08
N GLY A 311 -7.18 0.86 10.60
CA GLY A 311 -6.86 2.28 10.81
C GLY A 311 -6.68 2.66 12.27
N ILE A 312 -7.64 2.28 13.10
CA ILE A 312 -7.63 2.52 14.56
C ILE A 312 -6.41 1.85 15.20
N HIS A 313 -6.22 0.55 14.97
CA HIS A 313 -5.16 -0.25 15.59
C HIS A 313 -3.74 0.13 15.13
N THR A 314 -3.61 0.68 13.92
CA THR A 314 -2.35 1.21 13.41
C THR A 314 -2.09 2.68 13.81
N GLY A 315 -3.00 3.29 14.57
CA GLY A 315 -2.87 4.66 15.08
C GLY A 315 -2.96 5.72 13.98
N ARG A 316 -3.81 5.52 12.98
CA ARG A 316 -4.02 6.42 11.83
C ARG A 316 -5.36 7.16 11.94
N THR A 317 -5.45 8.31 11.27
CA THR A 317 -6.71 9.04 11.04
C THR A 317 -7.58 8.27 10.04
N LEU A 318 -8.88 8.52 9.98
CA LEU A 318 -9.81 7.98 8.99
C LEU A 318 -9.33 8.37 7.58
N SER A 319 -9.04 9.67 7.39
CA SER A 319 -8.45 10.22 6.16
C SER A 319 -7.21 9.44 5.70
N ARG A 320 -6.27 9.21 6.62
CA ARG A 320 -5.05 8.48 6.30
C ARG A 320 -5.29 6.99 6.10
N SER A 321 -6.23 6.39 6.83
CA SER A 321 -6.57 4.97 6.70
C SER A 321 -7.23 4.68 5.36
N ALA A 322 -8.13 5.56 4.90
CA ALA A 322 -8.72 5.47 3.56
C ALA A 322 -7.61 5.58 2.50
N ASN A 323 -6.74 6.58 2.60
CA ASN A 323 -5.64 6.74 1.64
C ASN A 323 -4.68 5.54 1.61
N ASP A 324 -4.30 5.00 2.76
CA ASP A 324 -3.24 3.97 2.84
C ASP A 324 -3.77 2.55 2.64
N PHE A 325 -5.04 2.29 2.96
CA PHE A 325 -5.61 0.94 2.88
C PHE A 325 -6.68 0.78 1.80
N VAL A 326 -7.39 1.84 1.42
CA VAL A 326 -8.38 1.80 0.33
C VAL A 326 -7.77 2.35 -0.96
N GLY A 327 -6.98 3.42 -0.87
CA GLY A 327 -6.32 4.10 -2.00
C GLY A 327 -5.58 3.16 -2.95
N PRO A 328 -4.71 2.25 -2.48
CA PRO A 328 -4.01 1.31 -3.35
C PRO A 328 -4.96 0.42 -4.17
N HIS A 329 -6.07 -0.01 -3.58
CA HIS A 329 -7.07 -0.84 -4.28
C HIS A 329 -7.82 -0.03 -5.35
N ILE A 330 -8.12 1.24 -5.08
CA ILE A 330 -8.72 2.14 -6.06
C ILE A 330 -7.72 2.44 -7.19
N ASP A 331 -6.45 2.66 -6.87
CA ASP A 331 -5.40 2.87 -7.88
C ASP A 331 -5.25 1.63 -8.79
N ASP A 332 -5.23 0.43 -8.21
CA ASP A 332 -5.22 -0.83 -8.96
C ASP A 332 -6.46 -0.96 -9.88
N LEU A 333 -7.64 -0.57 -9.39
CA LEU A 333 -8.88 -0.58 -10.15
C LEU A 333 -8.84 0.40 -11.34
N VAL A 334 -8.33 1.62 -11.13
CA VAL A 334 -8.16 2.65 -12.18
C VAL A 334 -7.17 2.20 -13.24
N ASP A 335 -6.05 1.58 -12.83
CA ASP A 335 -5.07 1.00 -13.74
C ASP A 335 -5.68 -0.16 -14.54
N ALA A 336 -6.56 -0.96 -13.93
CA ALA A 336 -7.18 -2.11 -14.58
C ALA A 336 -8.16 -1.66 -15.67
N ASP A 337 -8.97 -0.63 -15.39
CA ASP A 337 -9.89 -0.05 -16.37
C ASP A 337 -9.12 0.60 -17.52
N SER A 338 -8.02 1.30 -17.21
CA SER A 338 -7.13 1.87 -18.23
C SER A 338 -6.52 0.79 -19.13
N LEU A 339 -6.11 -0.36 -18.56
CA LEU A 339 -5.62 -1.51 -19.31
C LEU A 339 -6.74 -2.14 -20.15
N PHE A 340 -7.93 -2.32 -19.60
CA PHE A 340 -9.10 -2.84 -20.33
C PHE A 340 -9.42 -1.99 -21.57
N ASN A 341 -9.48 -0.67 -21.40
CA ASN A 341 -9.74 0.26 -22.48
C ASN A 341 -8.65 0.23 -23.55
N ALA A 342 -7.38 0.14 -23.15
CA ALA A 342 -6.26 0.03 -24.08
C ALA A 342 -6.30 -1.30 -24.87
N LEU A 343 -6.61 -2.41 -24.21
CA LEU A 343 -6.79 -3.72 -24.85
C LEU A 343 -7.98 -3.69 -25.82
N GLY A 344 -9.11 -3.08 -25.44
CA GLY A 344 -10.29 -2.94 -26.32
C GLY A 344 -10.00 -2.17 -27.60
N GLN A 345 -9.12 -1.17 -27.57
CA GLN A 345 -8.68 -0.46 -28.78
C GLN A 345 -7.82 -1.34 -29.70
N ARG A 346 -6.97 -2.20 -29.12
CA ARG A 346 -6.02 -3.05 -29.87
C ARG A 346 -6.61 -4.37 -30.34
N LEU A 347 -7.59 -4.88 -29.61
CA LEU A 347 -8.29 -6.15 -29.83
C LEU A 347 -9.72 -5.92 -30.29
N ASN A 348 -9.97 -4.81 -31.00
CA ASN A 348 -11.30 -4.36 -31.44
C ASN A 348 -12.04 -5.33 -32.39
N GLN A 349 -11.35 -6.33 -32.92
CA GLN A 349 -11.91 -7.41 -33.73
C GLN A 349 -12.52 -8.55 -32.90
N TYR A 350 -12.34 -8.53 -31.58
CA TYR A 350 -12.90 -9.50 -30.63
C TYR A 350 -13.93 -8.83 -29.71
N GLN A 351 -14.76 -9.66 -29.10
CA GLN A 351 -15.67 -9.22 -28.04
C GLN A 351 -14.96 -9.36 -26.69
N LEU A 352 -14.71 -8.23 -26.03
CA LEU A 352 -14.14 -8.19 -24.68
C LEU A 352 -15.26 -8.00 -23.66
N LYS A 353 -15.28 -8.82 -22.62
CA LYS A 353 -16.24 -8.72 -21.50
C LYS A 353 -15.51 -8.83 -20.17
N ILE A 354 -16.10 -8.26 -19.13
CA ILE A 354 -15.69 -8.51 -17.76
C ILE A 354 -16.69 -9.48 -17.12
N GLU A 355 -16.18 -10.61 -16.65
CA GLU A 355 -16.90 -11.60 -15.84
C GLU A 355 -16.33 -11.59 -14.41
N ASP A 356 -17.10 -12.06 -13.44
CA ASP A 356 -16.69 -12.14 -12.02
C ASP A 356 -16.02 -10.86 -11.50
N ARG A 357 -16.54 -9.71 -11.92
CA ARG A 357 -16.09 -8.34 -11.57
C ARG A 357 -14.72 -7.91 -12.09
N THR A 358 -13.76 -8.83 -12.29
CA THR A 358 -12.38 -8.47 -12.66
C THR A 358 -11.77 -9.31 -13.79
N THR A 359 -12.47 -10.35 -14.24
CA THR A 359 -11.96 -11.29 -15.24
C THR A 359 -12.27 -10.80 -16.64
N LEU A 360 -11.26 -10.40 -17.39
CA LEU A 360 -11.36 -10.13 -18.81
C LEU A 360 -11.53 -11.44 -19.58
N VAL A 361 -12.63 -11.57 -20.32
CA VAL A 361 -12.90 -12.64 -21.28
C VAL A 361 -12.83 -12.07 -22.70
N ILE A 362 -12.11 -12.77 -23.59
CA ILE A 362 -11.95 -12.39 -24.99
C ILE A 362 -12.56 -13.47 -25.88
N ASP A 363 -13.58 -13.12 -26.66
CA ASP A 363 -14.29 -14.02 -27.58
C ASP A 363 -14.12 -13.60 -29.05
N ASP A 364 -14.06 -14.57 -29.97
CA ASP A 364 -14.07 -14.32 -31.43
C ASP A 364 -15.47 -14.44 -32.08
N ASN A 365 -16.52 -14.37 -31.26
CA ASN A 365 -17.93 -14.66 -31.58
C ASN A 365 -18.27 -16.14 -31.83
N GLN A 366 -17.30 -17.04 -31.89
CA GLN A 366 -17.53 -18.48 -32.00
C GLN A 366 -17.16 -19.21 -30.71
N GLN A 367 -16.13 -18.71 -30.01
CA GLN A 367 -15.62 -19.30 -28.78
C GLN A 367 -14.81 -18.30 -27.96
N THR A 368 -14.57 -18.66 -26.70
CA THR A 368 -13.68 -17.93 -25.80
C THR A 368 -12.22 -18.29 -26.10
N LEU A 369 -11.44 -17.26 -26.45
CA LEU A 369 -10.00 -17.35 -26.72
C LEU A 369 -9.18 -17.38 -25.44
N GLY A 370 -9.65 -16.70 -24.39
CA GLY A 370 -9.03 -16.76 -23.08
C GLY A 370 -9.73 -15.90 -22.04
N SER A 371 -9.30 -16.08 -20.79
CA SER A 371 -9.78 -15.34 -19.64
C SER A 371 -8.62 -14.96 -18.73
N TRP A 372 -8.58 -13.73 -18.24
CA TRP A 372 -7.49 -13.21 -17.40
C TRP A 372 -8.00 -12.24 -16.34
N ASN A 373 -7.50 -12.34 -15.12
CA ASN A 373 -7.84 -11.38 -14.07
C ASN A 373 -7.04 -10.09 -14.26
N LEU A 374 -7.71 -8.98 -14.59
CA LEU A 374 -7.04 -7.71 -14.89
C LEU A 374 -6.26 -7.13 -13.73
N LEU A 375 -6.73 -7.32 -12.49
CA LEU A 375 -6.03 -6.86 -11.28
C LEU A 375 -4.68 -7.57 -11.08
N SER A 376 -4.45 -8.69 -11.76
CA SER A 376 -3.15 -9.35 -11.68
C SER A 376 -2.07 -8.66 -12.52
N PHE A 377 -2.46 -7.77 -13.43
CA PHE A 377 -1.53 -7.05 -14.29
C PHE A 377 -1.18 -5.65 -13.75
N VAL A 378 -2.04 -5.06 -12.92
CA VAL A 378 -1.89 -3.68 -12.38
C VAL A 378 -0.90 -3.57 -11.21
N GLY A 379 -0.50 -2.35 -10.86
CA GLY A 379 0.53 -2.09 -9.84
C GLY A 379 1.96 -2.46 -10.26
N GLN A 380 2.19 -2.72 -11.56
CA GLN A 380 3.43 -3.30 -12.08
C GLN A 380 4.42 -2.31 -12.71
N GLN A 381 3.99 -1.10 -13.09
CA GLN A 381 4.86 -0.01 -13.55
C GLN A 381 4.17 1.34 -13.32
N ALA A 382 4.95 2.35 -12.91
CA ALA A 382 4.52 3.73 -12.91
C ALA A 382 4.23 4.17 -14.36
N GLY A 383 2.94 4.22 -14.72
CA GLY A 383 2.44 4.70 -16.01
C GLY A 383 2.28 3.61 -17.07
N ILE A 384 1.04 3.42 -17.54
CA ILE A 384 0.71 2.59 -18.70
C ILE A 384 1.27 3.26 -19.96
N GLY A 385 2.52 2.96 -20.30
CA GLY A 385 3.11 3.30 -21.60
C GLY A 385 2.74 2.27 -22.68
N HIS A 386 2.86 2.64 -23.96
CA HIS A 386 2.57 1.72 -25.08
C HIS A 386 3.32 0.38 -24.99
N GLY A 387 4.57 0.38 -24.50
CA GLY A 387 5.35 -0.85 -24.35
C GLY A 387 4.83 -1.82 -23.28
N TYR A 388 4.06 -1.33 -22.31
CA TYR A 388 3.45 -2.18 -21.28
C TYR A 388 2.26 -2.97 -21.85
N VAL A 389 1.34 -2.28 -22.55
CA VAL A 389 0.18 -2.92 -23.20
C VAL A 389 0.63 -3.96 -24.23
N ASP A 390 1.63 -3.63 -25.05
CA ASP A 390 2.18 -4.58 -26.04
C ASP A 390 2.74 -5.84 -25.37
N GLY A 391 3.32 -5.71 -24.18
CA GLY A 391 3.80 -6.83 -23.37
C GLY A 391 2.65 -7.71 -22.86
N ILE A 392 1.59 -7.09 -22.34
CA ILE A 392 0.39 -7.79 -21.88
C ILE A 392 -0.30 -8.52 -23.04
N MET A 393 -0.42 -7.90 -24.22
CA MET A 393 -0.99 -8.56 -25.40
C MET A 393 -0.20 -9.81 -25.79
N ARG A 394 1.14 -9.72 -25.84
CA ARG A 394 1.99 -10.89 -26.12
C ARG A 394 1.84 -11.98 -25.07
N LEU A 395 1.69 -11.62 -23.79
CA LEU A 395 1.42 -12.56 -22.71
C LEU A 395 0.08 -13.27 -22.90
N MET A 396 -0.95 -12.54 -23.34
CA MET A 396 -2.28 -13.07 -23.66
C MET A 396 -2.31 -13.86 -24.98
N GLY A 397 -1.20 -13.92 -25.73
CA GLY A 397 -1.13 -14.66 -27.00
C GLY A 397 -1.43 -13.87 -28.25
N PHE A 398 -1.46 -12.54 -28.16
CA PHE A 398 -1.80 -11.67 -29.28
C PHE A 398 -0.58 -10.87 -29.76
N ASP A 399 -0.50 -10.72 -31.08
CA ASP A 399 0.46 -9.84 -31.71
C ASP A 399 0.06 -8.38 -31.43
N PRO A 400 0.93 -7.54 -30.86
CA PRO A 400 0.55 -6.19 -30.44
C PRO A 400 0.38 -5.20 -31.59
N GLU A 401 0.93 -5.51 -32.78
CA GLU A 401 0.80 -4.68 -33.98
C GLU A 401 -0.49 -4.99 -34.74
N THR A 402 -0.84 -6.27 -34.82
CA THR A 402 -1.95 -6.77 -35.66
C THR A 402 -3.17 -7.21 -34.87
N GLY A 403 -3.05 -7.40 -33.56
CA GLY A 403 -4.09 -7.96 -32.68
C GLY A 403 -4.43 -9.43 -32.98
N LYS A 404 -3.73 -10.08 -33.91
CA LYS A 404 -4.01 -11.48 -34.27
C LYS A 404 -3.40 -12.44 -33.26
N PRO A 405 -3.95 -13.67 -33.12
CA PRO A 405 -3.32 -14.69 -32.30
C PRO A 405 -1.92 -14.99 -32.85
N LEU A 406 -0.93 -15.11 -31.97
CA LEU A 406 0.42 -15.52 -32.33
C LEU A 406 0.45 -17.03 -32.59
N ASP A 407 1.14 -17.43 -33.66
CA ASP A 407 1.33 -18.86 -33.98
C ASP A 407 2.07 -19.59 -32.84
N ARG A 408 1.62 -20.82 -32.54
CA ARG A 408 2.25 -21.70 -31.54
C ARG A 408 3.76 -21.83 -31.83
N LYS A 409 4.60 -21.63 -30.82
CA LYS A 409 6.00 -22.07 -30.84
C LYS A 409 6.27 -23.39 -30.07
N HIS A 410 5.23 -24.11 -29.63
CA HIS A 410 5.35 -25.21 -28.66
C HIS A 410 4.14 -26.16 -28.70
N ASP A 411 4.38 -27.46 -28.53
CA ASP A 411 3.43 -28.58 -28.77
C ASP A 411 2.78 -29.17 -27.49
N LEU A 412 2.83 -28.47 -26.35
CA LEU A 412 2.36 -29.02 -25.07
C LEU A 412 0.93 -28.54 -24.74
N ASP A 413 -0.06 -29.42 -24.95
CA ASP A 413 -1.46 -29.21 -24.53
C ASP A 413 -1.69 -29.61 -23.05
N THR A 414 -0.85 -30.49 -22.49
CA THR A 414 -0.93 -30.98 -21.11
C THR A 414 0.44 -31.05 -20.43
N CYS A 415 0.48 -30.89 -19.11
CA CYS A 415 1.66 -31.04 -18.29
C CYS A 415 2.19 -32.48 -18.36
N PRO A 416 3.47 -32.68 -18.72
CA PRO A 416 4.07 -34.02 -18.84
C PRO A 416 4.28 -34.73 -17.49
N VAL A 417 4.21 -34.00 -16.37
CA VAL A 417 4.40 -34.54 -15.01
C VAL A 417 3.07 -34.93 -14.38
N CYS A 418 2.06 -34.06 -14.48
CA CYS A 418 0.80 -34.18 -13.73
C CYS A 418 -0.40 -34.50 -14.62
N GLY A 419 -0.26 -34.45 -15.96
CA GLY A 419 -1.33 -34.70 -16.93
C GLY A 419 -2.42 -33.62 -17.02
N ARG A 420 -2.38 -32.57 -16.19
CA ARG A 420 -3.33 -31.44 -16.24
C ARG A 420 -3.03 -30.50 -17.41
N ASP A 421 -4.01 -29.73 -17.86
CA ASP A 421 -3.85 -28.72 -18.92
C ASP A 421 -2.66 -27.78 -18.65
N ALA A 422 -1.90 -27.48 -19.71
CA ALA A 422 -0.79 -26.53 -19.63
C ALA A 422 -1.32 -25.09 -19.47
N GLN A 423 -0.75 -24.30 -18.54
CA GLN A 423 -1.21 -22.94 -18.24
C GLN A 423 -0.04 -21.98 -18.01
N ILE A 424 -0.24 -20.69 -18.32
CA ILE A 424 0.75 -19.63 -18.07
C ILE A 424 0.65 -19.22 -16.60
N SER A 425 1.60 -19.66 -15.78
CA SER A 425 1.43 -19.63 -14.31
C SER A 425 2.22 -18.54 -13.56
N LYS A 426 3.21 -17.83 -14.15
CA LYS A 426 4.08 -16.94 -13.35
C LYS A 426 4.61 -15.70 -14.08
N LEU A 427 4.58 -14.57 -13.37
CA LEU A 427 5.27 -13.33 -13.72
C LEU A 427 6.29 -12.99 -12.62
N ILE A 428 7.60 -13.07 -12.91
CA ILE A 428 8.65 -12.74 -11.91
C ILE A 428 9.12 -11.28 -12.11
N ARG A 429 9.14 -10.53 -11.00
CA ARG A 429 9.59 -9.12 -10.89
C ARG A 429 10.98 -9.04 -10.22
N PRO A 430 11.76 -7.94 -10.34
CA PRO A 430 12.29 -7.26 -11.52
C PRO A 430 13.73 -7.71 -11.89
N ALA A 431 14.13 -7.53 -13.15
CA ALA A 431 15.40 -8.00 -13.73
C ALA A 431 16.69 -7.46 -13.07
N ARG A 432 16.59 -6.38 -12.27
CA ARG A 432 17.74 -5.71 -11.63
C ARG A 432 18.41 -6.57 -10.54
N ARG A 433 17.67 -7.47 -9.88
CA ARG A 433 18.24 -8.43 -8.91
C ARG A 433 18.87 -9.66 -9.55
N LEU A 434 18.57 -9.90 -10.83
CA LEU A 434 19.12 -10.98 -11.65
C LEU A 434 20.33 -10.51 -12.47
N GLY A 435 21.08 -9.50 -11.99
CA GLY A 435 22.05 -8.69 -12.75
C GLY A 435 23.22 -9.40 -13.46
N ARG A 436 23.23 -10.74 -13.52
CA ARG A 436 24.09 -11.57 -14.39
C ARG A 436 23.37 -12.75 -15.08
N LEU A 437 22.10 -12.99 -14.78
CA LEU A 437 21.27 -14.12 -15.24
C LEU A 437 20.31 -13.76 -16.38
N ASN A 438 20.18 -12.47 -16.75
CA ASN A 438 19.28 -12.04 -17.84
C ASN A 438 19.62 -12.63 -19.21
N ASP A 439 20.89 -12.99 -19.44
CA ASP A 439 21.35 -13.61 -20.69
C ASP A 439 21.24 -15.15 -20.64
N SER A 440 20.78 -15.70 -19.50
CA SER A 440 20.88 -17.11 -19.10
C SER A 440 19.55 -17.82 -18.99
N ILE A 441 18.42 -17.17 -19.21
CA ILE A 441 17.10 -17.67 -18.79
C ILE A 441 16.09 -17.54 -19.95
N ALA A 442 15.31 -18.59 -20.21
CA ALA A 442 14.22 -18.54 -21.16
C ALA A 442 13.03 -17.75 -20.59
N GLY A 443 12.75 -16.58 -21.18
CA GLY A 443 11.61 -15.73 -20.82
C GLY A 443 11.41 -14.58 -21.80
N ILE A 444 10.22 -13.95 -21.80
CA ILE A 444 9.99 -12.69 -22.52
C ILE A 444 10.21 -11.51 -21.58
N LYS A 445 11.09 -10.61 -21.99
CA LYS A 445 11.29 -9.35 -21.30
C LYS A 445 10.13 -8.39 -21.58
N ILE A 446 9.41 -7.99 -20.54
CA ILE A 446 8.34 -6.98 -20.59
C ILE A 446 8.82 -5.75 -19.81
N GLY A 447 9.34 -4.74 -20.52
CA GLY A 447 9.97 -3.58 -19.87
C GLY A 447 11.19 -3.96 -19.04
N GLU A 448 11.15 -3.73 -17.72
CA GLU A 448 12.17 -4.18 -16.75
C GLU A 448 11.92 -5.58 -16.15
N HIS A 449 10.84 -6.23 -16.57
CA HIS A 449 10.40 -7.53 -16.03
C HIS A 449 10.78 -8.68 -16.96
N LEU A 450 11.00 -9.87 -16.40
CA LEU A 450 11.27 -11.09 -17.16
C LEU A 450 10.15 -12.09 -16.87
N VAL A 451 9.37 -12.41 -17.90
CA VAL A 451 8.25 -13.35 -17.82
C VAL A 451 8.71 -14.74 -18.22
N TYR A 452 8.47 -15.72 -17.36
CA TYR A 452 8.77 -17.13 -17.64
C TYR A 452 7.58 -17.77 -18.33
N TYR A 453 7.84 -18.53 -19.38
CA TYR A 453 6.87 -19.47 -19.91
C TYR A 453 7.09 -20.80 -19.20
N THR A 454 6.17 -21.20 -18.34
CA THR A 454 6.15 -22.59 -17.87
C THR A 454 5.01 -23.30 -18.57
N THR A 455 5.34 -24.16 -19.52
CA THR A 455 4.38 -25.01 -20.24
C THR A 455 3.86 -26.19 -19.39
N ALA A 456 4.16 -26.19 -18.09
CA ALA A 456 3.70 -27.19 -17.14
C ALA A 456 2.54 -26.63 -16.29
N CYS A 457 1.71 -27.53 -15.75
CA CYS A 457 0.61 -27.17 -14.85
C CYS A 457 1.15 -26.35 -13.67
N GLU A 458 0.31 -25.53 -13.04
CA GLU A 458 0.67 -24.56 -11.99
C GLU A 458 1.54 -25.10 -10.83
N LEU A 459 1.53 -26.42 -10.63
CA LEU A 459 2.32 -27.16 -9.63
C LEU A 459 3.77 -27.44 -10.03
N HIS A 460 4.12 -27.41 -11.33
CA HIS A 460 5.39 -27.92 -11.86
C HIS A 460 6.17 -26.86 -12.68
N SER A 461 6.07 -25.60 -12.30
CA SER A 461 6.67 -24.46 -13.00
C SER A 461 8.20 -24.37 -12.76
N THR A 462 9.04 -25.01 -13.59
CA THR A 462 10.51 -24.94 -13.45
C THR A 462 11.15 -23.85 -14.33
N PRO A 463 12.00 -22.95 -13.81
CA PRO A 463 12.84 -22.08 -14.64
C PRO A 463 13.94 -22.88 -15.35
N VAL A 464 14.14 -22.64 -16.65
CA VAL A 464 15.17 -23.32 -17.47
C VAL A 464 16.36 -22.39 -17.71
N ASP A 465 17.57 -22.87 -17.41
CA ASP A 465 18.84 -22.23 -17.77
C ASP A 465 19.09 -22.38 -19.28
N GLY A 466 19.10 -21.26 -20.00
CA GLY A 466 19.25 -21.13 -21.44
C GLY A 466 20.66 -20.76 -21.91
N THR A 467 21.67 -20.74 -21.03
CA THR A 467 23.06 -20.31 -21.37
C THR A 467 23.73 -21.07 -22.52
N HIS A 468 23.18 -22.20 -22.95
CA HIS A 468 23.82 -23.07 -23.95
C HIS A 468 22.93 -23.52 -25.13
N LEU A 469 21.76 -22.91 -25.35
CA LEU A 469 20.73 -23.52 -26.20
C LEU A 469 20.25 -22.57 -27.30
N THR A 470 20.64 -22.86 -28.55
CA THR A 470 20.32 -22.04 -29.75
C THR A 470 19.15 -22.57 -30.59
N ASP A 471 18.56 -23.72 -30.25
CA ASP A 471 17.39 -24.26 -30.95
C ASP A 471 16.38 -24.96 -30.01
N LEU A 472 15.14 -25.10 -30.49
CA LEU A 472 13.98 -25.61 -29.75
C LEU A 472 14.15 -27.07 -29.29
N ALA A 473 14.83 -27.90 -30.08
CA ALA A 473 15.06 -29.31 -29.76
C ALA A 473 16.09 -29.45 -28.62
N ALA A 474 17.08 -28.57 -28.58
CA ALA A 474 18.02 -28.46 -27.48
C ALA A 474 17.34 -27.95 -26.20
N LEU A 475 16.36 -27.03 -26.33
CA LEU A 475 15.53 -26.56 -25.21
C LEU A 475 14.67 -27.70 -24.64
N GLU A 476 14.04 -28.51 -25.48
CA GLU A 476 13.27 -29.69 -25.06
C GLU A 476 14.15 -30.78 -24.42
N ALA A 477 15.36 -30.98 -24.94
CA ALA A 477 16.30 -31.94 -24.37
C ALA A 477 16.84 -31.49 -23.01
N ALA A 478 17.16 -30.20 -22.86
CA ALA A 478 17.56 -29.61 -21.58
C ALA A 478 16.40 -29.57 -20.59
N TYR A 479 15.16 -29.35 -21.05
CA TYR A 479 13.95 -29.47 -20.25
C TYR A 479 13.70 -30.92 -19.81
N LYS A 480 13.91 -31.92 -20.67
CA LYS A 480 13.82 -33.35 -20.29
C LYS A 480 14.95 -33.78 -19.35
N ALA A 481 16.17 -33.27 -19.54
CA ALA A 481 17.29 -33.50 -18.64
C ALA A 481 17.14 -32.74 -17.30
N SER A 482 16.47 -31.58 -17.32
CA SER A 482 16.07 -30.89 -16.11
C SER A 482 14.90 -31.60 -15.45
N GLN A 483 13.95 -32.23 -16.16
CA GLN A 483 12.89 -33.06 -15.57
C GLN A 483 13.42 -34.25 -14.74
N GLU A 484 14.61 -34.78 -15.04
CA GLU A 484 15.28 -35.78 -14.17
C GLU A 484 15.82 -35.18 -12.86
N ASN A 485 15.98 -33.85 -12.78
CA ASN A 485 16.50 -33.10 -11.62
C ASN A 485 15.54 -32.04 -11.05
N ALA A 486 14.44 -31.75 -11.72
CA ALA A 486 13.58 -30.59 -11.52
C ALA A 486 12.16 -31.04 -11.29
N VAL A 487 12.00 -31.66 -10.12
CA VAL A 487 10.87 -31.28 -9.28
C VAL A 487 10.99 -29.76 -9.10
N THR A 488 9.92 -29.01 -9.34
CA THR A 488 9.77 -27.67 -8.78
C THR A 488 9.67 -27.90 -7.27
N THR A 489 10.83 -28.00 -6.61
CA THR A 489 10.92 -28.66 -5.31
C THR A 489 10.24 -27.78 -4.27
N LEU A 490 9.02 -28.15 -3.87
CA LEU A 490 8.73 -28.30 -2.44
C LEU A 490 9.94 -29.06 -1.86
N ILE A 491 10.94 -28.33 -1.39
CA ILE A 491 12.15 -28.94 -0.82
C ILE A 491 11.77 -29.62 0.48
N HIS A 492 10.84 -28.98 1.18
CA HIS A 492 10.34 -29.44 2.45
C HIS A 492 8.87 -29.05 2.60
N GLN A 493 8.08 -30.02 3.03
CA GLN A 493 6.71 -29.83 3.50
C GLN A 493 6.71 -30.18 4.98
N GLU A 494 6.23 -29.26 5.83
CA GLU A 494 6.15 -29.46 7.27
C GLU A 494 4.74 -29.16 7.76
N SER A 495 4.19 -30.07 8.54
CA SER A 495 2.89 -29.88 9.14
C SER A 495 2.97 -28.95 10.36
N ILE A 496 2.09 -27.95 10.38
CA ILE A 496 1.95 -26.93 11.42
C ILE A 496 0.59 -27.14 12.11
N ASP A 497 0.54 -26.86 13.41
CA ASP A 497 -0.72 -26.87 14.19
C ASP A 497 -1.46 -28.23 14.14
N ASP A 498 -0.75 -29.30 14.51
CA ASP A 498 -1.27 -30.67 14.59
C ASP A 498 -1.90 -31.22 13.29
N GLY A 499 -1.51 -30.71 12.12
CA GLY A 499 -2.02 -31.18 10.83
C GLY A 499 -3.03 -30.26 10.16
N THR A 500 -3.41 -29.15 10.81
CA THR A 500 -4.40 -28.24 10.24
C THR A 500 -3.77 -27.25 9.27
N ALA A 501 -2.46 -27.04 9.31
CA ALA A 501 -1.76 -26.14 8.41
C ALA A 501 -0.50 -26.79 7.82
N GLU A 502 -0.11 -26.36 6.62
CA GLU A 502 1.01 -26.93 5.90
C GLU A 502 1.96 -25.83 5.47
N MET A 503 3.23 -25.97 5.86
CA MET A 503 4.32 -25.08 5.47
C MET A 503 5.06 -25.67 4.27
N VAL A 504 5.25 -24.83 3.27
CA VAL A 504 5.93 -25.11 2.01
C VAL A 504 7.20 -24.28 1.93
N ILE A 505 8.33 -24.96 1.76
CA ILE A 505 9.64 -24.33 1.58
C ILE A 505 10.17 -24.65 0.18
N GLY A 506 10.47 -23.60 -0.57
CA GLY A 506 10.92 -23.69 -1.95
C GLY A 506 11.20 -22.33 -2.52
N PHE A 507 12.01 -22.29 -3.59
CA PHE A 507 12.40 -21.03 -4.22
C PHE A 507 11.17 -20.19 -4.59
N ASP A 508 11.09 -18.99 -4.00
CA ASP A 508 10.06 -17.99 -4.18
C ASP A 508 8.65 -18.43 -3.74
N ALA A 509 8.54 -19.40 -2.80
CA ALA A 509 7.24 -19.86 -2.30
C ALA A 509 6.42 -18.75 -1.63
N GLY A 510 7.05 -17.80 -0.95
CA GLY A 510 6.37 -16.69 -0.26
C GLY A 510 5.69 -15.71 -1.22
N SER A 511 6.17 -15.60 -2.47
CA SER A 511 5.53 -14.74 -3.48
C SER A 511 4.20 -15.30 -3.98
N LEU A 512 3.96 -16.61 -3.81
CA LEU A 512 2.68 -17.26 -4.14
C LEU A 512 1.50 -16.66 -3.36
N LEU A 513 1.76 -15.98 -2.24
CA LEU A 513 0.73 -15.22 -1.53
C LEU A 513 0.02 -14.22 -2.45
N LEU A 514 0.70 -13.72 -3.48
CA LEU A 514 0.16 -12.79 -4.49
C LEU A 514 -0.53 -13.49 -5.66
N GLU A 515 -0.56 -14.83 -5.70
CA GLU A 515 -1.04 -15.65 -6.81
C GLU A 515 -2.20 -16.58 -6.35
N PRO A 516 -3.42 -16.06 -6.13
CA PRO A 516 -4.55 -16.80 -5.54
C PRO A 516 -4.84 -18.18 -6.17
N GLY A 517 -4.85 -18.28 -7.50
CA GLY A 517 -5.12 -19.56 -8.16
C GLY A 517 -4.04 -20.61 -7.92
N ARG A 518 -2.77 -20.21 -7.77
CA ARG A 518 -1.71 -21.16 -7.39
C ARG A 518 -1.79 -21.56 -5.94
N VAL A 519 -2.21 -20.64 -5.07
CA VAL A 519 -2.52 -20.96 -3.68
C VAL A 519 -3.64 -21.98 -3.63
N LYS A 520 -4.72 -21.84 -4.41
CA LYS A 520 -5.77 -22.86 -4.53
C LYS A 520 -5.22 -24.22 -4.96
N THR A 521 -4.43 -24.24 -6.03
CA THR A 521 -3.88 -25.48 -6.56
C THR A 521 -2.91 -26.14 -5.56
N LEU A 522 -2.09 -25.36 -4.87
CA LEU A 522 -1.18 -25.82 -3.83
C LEU A 522 -1.94 -26.30 -2.59
N TYR A 523 -2.95 -25.55 -2.16
CA TYR A 523 -3.82 -25.89 -1.03
C TYR A 523 -4.51 -27.25 -1.24
N ALA A 524 -5.06 -27.48 -2.44
CA ALA A 524 -5.63 -28.77 -2.82
C ALA A 524 -4.58 -29.88 -2.90
N PHE A 525 -3.37 -29.58 -3.40
CA PHE A 525 -2.26 -30.54 -3.47
C PHE A 525 -1.79 -30.99 -2.08
N LEU A 526 -1.76 -30.07 -1.12
CA LEU A 526 -1.38 -30.35 0.27
C LEU A 526 -2.44 -31.18 1.03
N GLY A 527 -3.61 -31.43 0.42
CA GLY A 527 -4.68 -32.22 1.02
C GLY A 527 -5.37 -31.52 2.20
N LEU A 528 -5.32 -30.19 2.25
CA LEU A 528 -5.99 -29.39 3.28
C LEU A 528 -7.52 -29.44 3.12
N PRO A 529 -8.31 -29.23 4.20
CA PRO A 529 -9.77 -29.31 4.15
C PRO A 529 -10.38 -28.34 3.13
N GLU A 530 -11.37 -28.78 2.36
CA GLU A 530 -12.08 -27.93 1.39
C GLU A 530 -12.77 -26.75 2.10
N THR A 531 -12.46 -25.53 1.65
CA THR A 531 -13.00 -24.26 2.14
C THR A 531 -13.16 -23.28 0.98
N GLU A 532 -14.02 -22.26 1.12
CA GLU A 532 -14.17 -21.19 0.12
C GLU A 532 -12.97 -20.22 0.11
N SER A 533 -12.21 -20.19 1.21
CA SER A 533 -10.99 -19.39 1.35
C SER A 533 -9.99 -20.06 2.28
N CYS A 534 -8.71 -19.74 2.12
CA CYS A 534 -7.65 -20.17 3.02
C CYS A 534 -6.90 -18.97 3.60
N GLN A 535 -6.23 -19.18 4.72
CA GLN A 535 -5.25 -18.25 5.25
C GLN A 535 -3.87 -18.61 4.73
N ALA A 536 -3.21 -17.65 4.10
CA ALA A 536 -1.87 -17.79 3.55
C ALA A 536 -0.90 -16.84 4.25
N TYR A 537 0.26 -17.35 4.65
CA TYR A 537 1.30 -16.60 5.35
C TYR A 537 2.63 -16.70 4.60
N GLY A 538 3.04 -15.62 3.96
CA GLY A 538 4.38 -15.47 3.40
C GLY A 538 5.32 -15.06 4.53
N LEU A 539 6.05 -16.02 5.09
CA LEU A 539 6.97 -15.78 6.21
C LEU A 539 8.28 -15.17 5.71
N TYR A 540 8.77 -15.68 4.58
CA TYR A 540 10.01 -15.27 3.89
C TYR A 540 9.78 -15.39 2.38
N PRO A 541 10.67 -14.84 1.52
CA PRO A 541 10.55 -14.98 0.06
C PRO A 541 10.38 -16.43 -0.39
N ASP A 542 11.02 -17.37 0.30
CA ASP A 542 11.10 -18.77 -0.07
C ASP A 542 10.32 -19.70 0.90
N ALA A 543 9.39 -19.15 1.71
CA ALA A 543 8.56 -19.92 2.64
C ALA A 543 7.12 -19.40 2.73
N LEU A 544 6.15 -20.31 2.57
CA LEU A 544 4.71 -20.06 2.63
C LEU A 544 4.04 -21.04 3.60
N VAL A 545 3.07 -20.58 4.38
CA VAL A 545 2.18 -21.47 5.16
C VAL A 545 0.75 -21.30 4.67
N LEU A 546 0.05 -22.41 4.50
CA LEU A 546 -1.36 -22.45 4.13
C LEU A 546 -2.18 -23.15 5.23
N ALA A 547 -3.32 -22.56 5.59
CA ALA A 547 -4.21 -23.09 6.61
C ALA A 547 -5.70 -22.84 6.24
N PRO A 548 -6.64 -23.71 6.62
CA PRO A 548 -8.08 -23.50 6.42
C PRO A 548 -8.59 -22.33 7.25
N ASN A 549 -8.01 -22.13 8.43
CA ASN A 549 -8.37 -21.10 9.40
C ASN A 549 -7.12 -20.32 9.82
N GLU A 550 -7.32 -19.24 10.58
CA GLU A 550 -6.19 -18.46 11.08
C GLU A 550 -5.32 -19.27 12.05
N LEU A 551 -4.00 -19.19 11.83
CA LEU A 551 -3.03 -19.78 12.73
C LEU A 551 -3.01 -19.02 14.07
N SER A 552 -3.01 -19.77 15.16
CA SER A 552 -2.73 -19.23 16.50
C SER A 552 -1.35 -18.56 16.56
N ALA A 553 -1.16 -17.64 17.50
CA ALA A 553 0.12 -16.94 17.67
C ALA A 553 1.30 -17.91 17.93
N ASP A 554 1.05 -19.02 18.64
CA ASP A 554 2.05 -20.05 18.88
C ASP A 554 2.38 -20.84 17.62
N ALA A 555 1.37 -21.19 16.83
CA ALA A 555 1.56 -21.86 15.55
C ALA A 555 2.32 -20.98 14.54
N ARG A 556 2.02 -19.68 14.48
CA ARG A 556 2.77 -18.72 13.64
C ARG A 556 4.24 -18.60 14.07
N ARG A 557 4.49 -18.39 15.37
CA ARG A 557 5.88 -18.31 15.90
C ARG A 557 6.69 -19.57 15.62
N ARG A 558 6.05 -20.74 15.75
CA ARG A 558 6.64 -22.03 15.40
C ARG A 558 6.96 -22.11 13.91
N ALA A 559 6.01 -21.76 13.05
CA ALA A 559 6.21 -21.79 11.60
C ALA A 559 7.33 -20.84 11.15
N THR A 560 7.40 -19.62 11.69
CA THR A 560 8.49 -18.66 11.41
C THR A 560 9.85 -19.20 11.82
N SER A 561 9.94 -19.79 13.02
CA SER A 561 11.19 -20.36 13.53
C SER A 561 11.66 -21.55 12.68
N LEU A 562 10.73 -22.42 12.28
CA LEU A 562 11.03 -23.56 11.40
C LEU A 562 11.44 -23.09 10.00
N ALA A 563 10.68 -22.20 9.38
CA ALA A 563 11.00 -21.62 8.08
C ALA A 563 12.41 -21.02 8.07
N GLN A 564 12.77 -20.26 9.11
CA GLN A 564 14.11 -19.70 9.24
C GLN A 564 15.20 -20.79 9.30
N GLU A 565 15.01 -21.85 10.10
CA GLU A 565 15.99 -22.93 10.22
C GLU A 565 16.26 -23.64 8.87
N TYR A 566 15.22 -23.87 8.09
CA TYR A 566 15.35 -24.48 6.76
C TYR A 566 16.00 -23.52 5.76
N LEU A 567 15.61 -22.24 5.78
CA LEU A 567 16.15 -21.24 4.86
C LEU A 567 17.61 -20.88 5.15
N GLU A 568 18.05 -20.92 6.41
CA GLU A 568 19.47 -20.80 6.77
C GLU A 568 20.34 -21.88 6.13
N LYS A 569 19.78 -23.06 5.89
CA LYS A 569 20.48 -24.18 5.24
C LYS A 569 20.40 -24.11 3.72
N LEU A 570 19.26 -23.67 3.17
CA LEU A 570 18.96 -23.75 1.74
C LEU A 570 19.28 -22.45 0.98
N TYR A 571 18.97 -21.29 1.57
CA TYR A 571 19.04 -19.97 0.94
C TYR A 571 19.45 -18.87 1.94
N PRO A 572 20.63 -18.96 2.60
CA PRO A 572 21.02 -18.06 3.70
C PRO A 572 21.06 -16.59 3.31
N GLU A 573 21.34 -16.26 2.06
CA GLU A 573 21.36 -14.90 1.52
C GLU A 573 19.97 -14.29 1.24
N ARG A 574 18.89 -15.06 1.41
CA ARG A 574 17.50 -14.67 1.10
C ARG A 574 16.58 -14.62 2.32
N ILE A 575 17.13 -14.72 3.52
CA ILE A 575 16.39 -14.61 4.78
C ILE A 575 16.03 -13.14 5.03
N VAL A 576 14.94 -12.72 4.41
CA VAL A 576 14.33 -11.41 4.64
C VAL A 576 12.93 -11.67 5.17
N PRO A 577 12.61 -11.31 6.43
CA PRO A 577 11.26 -11.51 6.96
C PRO A 577 10.26 -10.75 6.10
N LEU A 578 9.23 -11.44 5.63
CA LEU A 578 8.06 -10.81 5.00
C LEU A 578 6.94 -10.64 6.04
N ASP A 579 6.65 -11.71 6.78
CA ASP A 579 5.58 -11.81 7.78
C ASP A 579 4.25 -11.19 7.31
N VAL A 580 3.85 -11.57 6.09
CA VAL A 580 2.60 -11.11 5.47
C VAL A 580 1.59 -12.23 5.53
N GLY A 581 0.46 -11.99 6.19
CA GLY A 581 -0.69 -12.90 6.21
C GLY A 581 -1.88 -12.31 5.45
N ARG A 582 -2.58 -13.12 4.66
CA ARG A 582 -3.87 -12.73 4.09
C ARG A 582 -4.80 -13.91 3.89
N GLN A 583 -6.10 -13.60 3.90
CA GLN A 583 -7.13 -14.51 3.44
C GLN A 583 -7.13 -14.50 1.90
N ILE A 584 -7.15 -15.68 1.30
CA ILE A 584 -7.17 -15.88 -0.15
C ILE A 584 -8.43 -16.66 -0.48
N SER A 585 -9.31 -16.08 -1.31
CA SER A 585 -10.44 -16.81 -1.86
C SER A 585 -9.93 -17.93 -2.75
N LEU A 586 -10.37 -19.16 -2.47
CA LEU A 586 -10.07 -20.34 -3.26
C LEU A 586 -10.99 -20.44 -4.49
N ASP A 587 -11.96 -19.54 -4.64
CA ASP A 587 -12.77 -19.43 -5.85
C ASP A 587 -12.09 -18.60 -6.95
N THR A 588 -10.97 -17.95 -6.63
CA THR A 588 -10.22 -17.15 -7.61
C THR A 588 -9.43 -18.09 -8.55
N PRO A 589 -9.69 -18.07 -9.87
CA PRO A 589 -8.88 -18.84 -10.84
C PRO A 589 -7.44 -18.31 -10.91
N ALA A 590 -6.51 -19.10 -11.48
CA ALA A 590 -5.15 -18.64 -11.74
C ALA A 590 -5.12 -17.45 -12.70
N LEU A 591 -3.97 -16.75 -12.72
CA LEU A 591 -3.64 -15.52 -13.47
C LEU A 591 -4.36 -15.36 -14.83
N GLY A 592 -4.53 -16.47 -15.55
CA GLY A 592 -5.50 -16.62 -16.62
C GLY A 592 -5.40 -17.99 -17.26
N THR A 593 -6.44 -18.36 -18.01
CA THR A 593 -6.41 -19.54 -18.88
C THR A 593 -6.52 -19.07 -20.31
N VAL A 594 -5.54 -19.40 -21.16
CA VAL A 594 -5.68 -19.20 -22.59
C VAL A 594 -6.21 -20.50 -23.18
N LYS A 595 -7.36 -20.44 -23.87
CA LYS A 595 -7.96 -21.59 -24.54
C LYS A 595 -7.48 -21.58 -25.99
N TRP A 596 -6.35 -22.24 -26.22
CA TRP A 596 -5.77 -22.31 -27.55
C TRP A 596 -6.55 -23.29 -28.43
N GLN A 597 -6.91 -22.87 -29.65
CA GLN A 597 -7.48 -23.77 -30.67
C GLN A 597 -6.45 -24.82 -31.10
N GLN A 598 -6.93 -26.01 -31.45
CA GLN A 598 -6.19 -27.00 -32.25
C GLN A 598 -6.15 -26.60 -33.71
#